data_AF-A0A7V3VWQ4-F1
#
_entry.id   AF-A0A7V3VWQ4-F1
#
_cell.length_a   1.000
_cell.length_b   1.000
_cell.length_c   1.000
_cell.angle_alpha   90.00
_cell.angle_beta   90.00
_cell.angle_gamma   90.00
#
_symmetry.space_group_name_H-M   'P 1'
#
loop_
_entity.id
_entity.type
_entity.pdbx_description
1 polymer ?
#
loop_
_entity_poly.entity_id
_entity_poly.type
_entity_poly.pdbx_seq_one_letter_code
_entity_poly.pdbx_strand_id
1 'polypeptide(L)'
;MMEQIVRVFRKTGQSVPVFNDKHLSFTFDRAKKMLAWARELKFPMMAGSSLPVTWRTPSLELPLDSPLEDALIAGYGPIEVYGFHGLEALHVMVERRKGGESGVKAVTCLHGNEVWKAGDAGHWSWDLLEAALSRSETVNPGDIRDNVGSMKVNNYLETPPLAFLIEYADGTRGTVLLLNGHVLDFTFAAKLRGESKPVSCLFRLPQPPGARFFDALVVQLEKFFETGEAPYPVERTLLTTGILDAVMRSHQRGGVRVETPELLEVRYTAPADSGFLRGNIADF
;
A
#
# COMPACT_ATOMS: atom_id res chain seq x y z
N MET A 1 10.57 12.81 16.32
CA MET A 1 10.34 11.69 17.25
C MET A 1 11.47 10.66 17.21
N MET A 2 11.69 9.92 16.11
CA MET A 2 12.70 8.83 16.08
C MET A 2 14.11 9.25 16.54
N GLU A 3 14.60 10.43 16.13
CA GLU A 3 15.90 10.94 16.62
C GLU A 3 15.98 11.11 18.14
N GLN A 4 14.86 11.44 18.80
CA GLN A 4 14.82 11.57 20.25
C GLN A 4 14.88 10.20 20.92
N ILE A 5 14.19 9.19 20.36
CA ILE A 5 14.27 7.79 20.81
C ILE A 5 15.71 7.27 20.70
N VAL A 6 16.35 7.46 19.55
CA VAL A 6 17.74 7.08 19.28
C VAL A 6 18.72 7.75 20.25
N ARG A 7 18.51 9.03 20.58
CA ARG A 7 19.32 9.73 21.59
C ARG A 7 19.19 9.09 22.97
N VAL A 8 17.98 8.68 23.37
CA VAL A 8 17.76 7.98 24.65
C VAL A 8 18.47 6.63 24.64
N PHE A 9 18.27 5.80 23.61
CA PHE A 9 18.92 4.49 23.50
C PHE A 9 20.45 4.59 23.56
N ARG A 10 21.05 5.57 22.88
CA ARG A 10 22.49 5.83 22.97
C ARG A 10 22.94 6.28 24.36
N LYS A 11 22.14 7.11 25.03
CA LYS A 11 22.46 7.61 26.38
C LYS A 11 22.39 6.51 27.44
N THR A 12 21.40 5.61 27.33
CA THR A 12 21.16 4.55 28.32
C THR A 12 21.92 3.26 28.02
N GLY A 13 22.34 3.05 26.76
CA GLY A 13 22.85 1.77 26.30
C GLY A 13 21.77 0.68 26.22
N GLN A 14 20.49 1.06 26.26
CA GLN A 14 19.35 0.14 26.27
C GLN A 14 18.37 0.48 25.14
N SER A 15 17.96 -0.55 24.42
CA SER A 15 17.05 -0.50 23.27
C SER A 15 15.79 -1.33 23.58
N VAL A 16 14.64 -0.89 23.08
CA VAL A 16 13.35 -1.62 23.18
C VAL A 16 12.67 -1.69 21.80
N PRO A 17 11.76 -2.64 21.54
CA PRO A 17 11.02 -2.70 20.29
C PRO A 17 10.28 -1.40 19.99
N VAL A 18 10.27 -0.98 18.72
CA VAL A 18 9.61 0.26 18.26
C VAL A 18 8.65 -0.04 17.12
N PHE A 19 7.39 0.37 17.28
CA PHE A 19 6.42 0.43 16.19
C PHE A 19 6.26 1.87 15.66
N ASN A 20 6.23 2.02 14.33
CA ASN A 20 5.96 3.28 13.65
C ASN A 20 4.71 3.15 12.75
N ASP A 21 3.59 3.75 13.16
CA ASP A 21 2.39 3.76 12.33
C ASP A 21 2.62 4.50 11.00
N LYS A 22 2.16 3.87 9.91
CA LYS A 22 2.25 4.33 8.53
C LYS A 22 3.67 4.44 7.96
N HIS A 23 3.91 5.39 7.06
CA HIS A 23 5.20 5.61 6.43
C HIS A 23 6.24 6.01 7.48
N LEU A 24 7.49 5.60 7.25
CA LEU A 24 8.58 5.86 8.18
C LEU A 24 8.90 7.36 8.25
N SER A 25 8.90 8.02 7.09
CA SER A 25 9.16 9.46 6.98
C SER A 25 8.57 9.99 5.68
N PHE A 26 8.70 11.29 5.44
CA PHE A 26 8.23 11.92 4.20
C PHE A 26 9.29 11.90 3.08
N THR A 27 10.54 11.48 3.37
CA THR A 27 11.55 11.20 2.33
C THR A 27 12.18 9.83 2.51
N PHE A 28 12.60 9.23 1.41
CA PHE A 28 13.25 7.93 1.40
C PHE A 28 14.56 7.90 2.22
N ASP A 29 15.38 8.94 2.12
CA ASP A 29 16.65 9.02 2.87
C ASP A 29 16.44 9.03 4.38
N ARG A 30 15.41 9.74 4.85
CA ARG A 30 15.06 9.76 6.28
C ARG A 30 14.53 8.40 6.72
N ALA A 31 13.70 7.75 5.90
CA ALA A 31 13.22 6.40 6.16
C ALA A 31 14.38 5.39 6.26
N LYS A 32 15.36 5.44 5.34
CA LYS A 32 16.58 4.63 5.41
C LYS A 32 17.38 4.89 6.68
N LYS A 33 17.51 6.15 7.10
CA LYS A 33 18.20 6.52 8.34
C LYS A 33 17.55 5.90 9.57
N MET A 34 16.22 5.79 9.59
CA MET A 34 15.48 5.14 10.68
C MET A 34 15.82 3.65 10.80
N LEU A 35 15.83 2.93 9.68
CA LEU A 35 16.23 1.51 9.65
C LEU A 35 17.73 1.32 9.96
N ALA A 36 18.58 2.26 9.53
CA ALA A 36 20.00 2.25 9.87
C ALA A 36 20.21 2.36 11.39
N TRP A 37 19.44 3.21 12.08
CA TRP A 37 19.48 3.27 13.55
C TRP A 37 18.95 1.99 14.21
N ALA A 38 17.89 1.38 13.68
CA ALA A 38 17.39 0.09 14.18
C ALA A 38 18.47 -0.99 14.14
N ARG A 39 19.23 -1.05 13.03
CA ARG A 39 20.36 -1.97 12.87
C ARG A 39 21.55 -1.61 13.76
N GLU A 40 21.94 -0.34 13.82
CA GLU A 40 23.06 0.17 14.63
C GLU A 40 22.83 -0.12 16.13
N LEU A 41 21.64 0.21 16.62
CA LEU A 41 21.28 0.14 18.03
C LEU A 41 20.57 -1.17 18.41
N LYS A 42 20.43 -2.09 17.46
CA LYS A 42 19.85 -3.44 17.63
C LYS A 42 18.48 -3.42 18.32
N PHE A 43 17.61 -2.48 17.94
CA PHE A 43 16.21 -2.52 18.39
C PHE A 43 15.33 -3.15 17.31
N PRO A 44 14.40 -4.05 17.69
CA PRO A 44 13.37 -4.53 16.77
C PRO A 44 12.50 -3.39 16.26
N MET A 45 12.16 -3.41 14.97
CA MET A 45 11.35 -2.37 14.35
C MET A 45 10.24 -2.96 13.50
N MET A 46 9.02 -2.49 13.74
CA MET A 46 7.82 -2.77 12.94
C MET A 46 7.26 -1.43 12.46
N ALA A 47 6.67 -1.40 11.26
CA ALA A 47 6.03 -0.21 10.73
C ALA A 47 4.85 -0.55 9.82
N GLY A 48 4.14 0.46 9.32
CA GLY A 48 3.07 0.27 8.35
C GLY A 48 1.69 0.50 8.93
N SER A 49 0.67 0.07 8.20
CA SER A 49 -0.74 0.31 8.55
C SER A 49 -1.51 -0.97 8.88
N SER A 50 -2.80 -0.84 9.20
CA SER A 50 -3.73 -1.96 9.31
C SER A 50 -4.07 -2.63 7.98
N LEU A 51 -3.91 -1.96 6.83
CA LEU A 51 -4.33 -2.48 5.51
C LEU A 51 -3.68 -3.83 5.18
N PRO A 52 -2.35 -4.02 5.36
CA PRO A 52 -1.72 -5.31 5.08
C PRO A 52 -2.30 -6.49 5.87
N VAL A 53 -2.81 -6.24 7.07
CA VAL A 53 -3.17 -7.26 8.06
C VAL A 53 -4.68 -7.36 8.34
N THR A 54 -5.50 -6.46 7.78
CA THR A 54 -6.96 -6.52 7.92
C THR A 54 -7.57 -7.64 7.07
N TRP A 55 -8.81 -8.02 7.37
CA TRP A 55 -9.53 -9.04 6.60
C TRP A 55 -9.65 -8.68 5.12
N ARG A 56 -9.69 -9.72 4.28
CA ARG A 56 -9.89 -9.63 2.83
C ARG A 56 -11.14 -10.41 2.43
N THR A 57 -11.95 -9.85 1.51
CA THR A 57 -13.19 -10.48 1.03
C THR A 57 -13.24 -10.54 -0.51
N PRO A 58 -13.29 -11.73 -1.13
CA PRO A 58 -13.05 -13.03 -0.50
C PRO A 58 -11.65 -13.09 0.13
N SER A 59 -11.46 -14.03 1.06
CA SER A 59 -10.14 -14.28 1.63
C SER A 59 -9.17 -14.62 0.50
N LEU A 60 -8.18 -13.74 0.29
CA LEU A 60 -7.23 -13.84 -0.80
C LEU A 60 -5.82 -13.67 -0.26
N GLU A 61 -5.03 -14.72 -0.41
CA GLU A 61 -3.60 -14.70 -0.24
C GLU A 61 -3.01 -15.40 -1.45
N LEU A 62 -2.26 -14.65 -2.25
CA LEU A 62 -1.59 -15.24 -3.40
C LEU A 62 -0.55 -16.25 -2.91
N PRO A 63 -0.31 -17.37 -3.60
CA PRO A 63 0.88 -18.17 -3.33
C PRO A 63 2.15 -17.30 -3.46
N LEU A 64 3.18 -17.60 -2.68
CA LEU A 64 4.51 -17.07 -2.99
C LEU A 64 4.91 -17.50 -4.40
N ASP A 65 5.75 -16.70 -5.04
CA ASP A 65 6.17 -16.88 -6.43
C ASP A 65 5.05 -16.86 -7.48
N SER A 66 3.95 -16.16 -7.19
CA SER A 66 2.83 -16.01 -8.13
C SER A 66 3.28 -15.33 -9.43
N PRO A 67 2.86 -15.81 -10.61
CA PRO A 67 3.24 -15.23 -11.90
C PRO A 67 2.42 -13.98 -12.22
N LEU A 68 2.51 -12.97 -11.35
CA LEU A 68 1.78 -11.71 -11.44
C LEU A 68 2.34 -10.86 -12.58
N GLU A 69 1.46 -10.30 -13.42
CA GLU A 69 1.84 -9.43 -14.53
C GLU A 69 1.46 -7.96 -14.27
N ASP A 70 0.29 -7.74 -13.69
CA ASP A 70 -0.28 -6.43 -13.44
C ASP A 70 -1.19 -6.49 -12.21
N ALA A 71 -1.26 -5.41 -11.44
CA ALA A 71 -2.07 -5.29 -10.25
C ALA A 71 -2.59 -3.87 -10.07
N LEU A 72 -3.79 -3.76 -9.49
CA LEU A 72 -4.47 -2.50 -9.29
C LEU A 72 -5.14 -2.47 -7.91
N ILE A 73 -4.99 -1.33 -7.22
CA ILE A 73 -5.83 -0.94 -6.09
C ILE A 73 -6.73 0.21 -6.52
N ALA A 74 -8.03 0.07 -6.28
CA ALA A 74 -8.98 1.18 -6.29
C ALA A 74 -9.28 1.60 -4.85
N GLY A 75 -9.11 2.88 -4.57
CA GLY A 75 -9.30 3.47 -3.25
C GLY A 75 -9.86 4.90 -3.35
N TYR A 76 -9.77 5.64 -2.27
CA TYR A 76 -10.25 7.01 -2.15
C TYR A 76 -9.33 7.82 -1.24
N GLY A 77 -9.59 9.11 -1.08
CA GLY A 77 -8.91 10.02 -0.17
C GLY A 77 -7.83 10.90 -0.81
N PRO A 78 -7.19 11.77 -0.01
CA PRO A 78 -6.12 12.67 -0.48
C PRO A 78 -4.84 11.91 -0.82
N ILE A 79 -4.06 12.52 -1.72
CA ILE A 79 -2.88 11.93 -2.36
C ILE A 79 -1.85 11.32 -1.38
N GLU A 80 -1.51 12.00 -0.28
CA GLU A 80 -0.45 11.54 0.60
C GLU A 80 -0.93 10.46 1.57
N VAL A 81 -1.93 10.80 2.39
CA VAL A 81 -2.39 9.93 3.48
C VAL A 81 -3.02 8.65 2.96
N TYR A 82 -3.95 8.76 2.00
CA TYR A 82 -4.62 7.59 1.45
C TYR A 82 -3.87 6.97 0.28
N GLY A 83 -3.02 7.75 -0.41
CA GLY A 83 -2.06 7.17 -1.33
C GLY A 83 -1.11 6.19 -0.64
N PHE A 84 -0.66 6.50 0.59
CA PHE A 84 0.09 5.54 1.40
C PHE A 84 -0.71 4.25 1.67
N HIS A 85 -2.00 4.35 2.04
CA HIS A 85 -2.85 3.17 2.26
C HIS A 85 -3.05 2.34 1.00
N GLY A 86 -3.27 3.00 -0.14
CA GLY A 86 -3.37 2.33 -1.43
C GLY A 86 -2.08 1.60 -1.80
N LEU A 87 -0.93 2.22 -1.53
CA LEU A 87 0.37 1.59 -1.74
C LEU A 87 0.61 0.40 -0.81
N GLU A 88 0.32 0.50 0.50
CA GLU A 88 0.43 -0.65 1.43
C GLU A 88 -0.46 -1.83 1.00
N ALA A 89 -1.71 -1.54 0.63
CA ALA A 89 -2.68 -2.54 0.19
C ALA A 89 -2.25 -3.20 -1.14
N LEU A 90 -1.67 -2.44 -2.06
CA LEU A 90 -1.10 -3.00 -3.29
C LEU A 90 0.12 -3.86 -2.95
N HIS A 91 1.03 -3.33 -2.13
CA HIS A 91 2.35 -3.89 -1.93
C HIS A 91 2.33 -5.23 -1.19
N VAL A 92 1.47 -5.38 -0.18
CA VAL A 92 1.28 -6.68 0.51
C VAL A 92 0.81 -7.80 -0.42
N MET A 93 0.15 -7.46 -1.54
CA MET A 93 -0.31 -8.43 -2.52
C MET A 93 0.80 -8.72 -3.53
N VAL A 94 1.46 -7.68 -4.06
CA VAL A 94 2.45 -7.85 -5.13
C VAL A 94 3.84 -8.27 -4.63
N GLU A 95 4.16 -8.16 -3.35
CA GLU A 95 5.40 -8.70 -2.76
C GLU A 95 5.54 -10.22 -2.93
N ARG A 96 4.44 -10.90 -3.27
CA ARG A 96 4.34 -12.36 -3.44
C ARG A 96 4.55 -12.81 -4.89
N ARG A 97 4.89 -11.89 -5.80
CA ARG A 97 5.20 -12.19 -7.20
C ARG A 97 6.45 -13.07 -7.33
N LYS A 98 6.61 -13.68 -8.50
CA LYS A 98 7.75 -14.55 -8.83
C LYS A 98 9.09 -13.88 -8.54
N GLY A 99 9.87 -14.45 -7.63
CA GLY A 99 11.16 -13.91 -7.19
C GLY A 99 11.11 -12.92 -6.02
N GLY A 100 9.93 -12.63 -5.48
CA GLY A 100 9.73 -11.74 -4.33
C GLY A 100 9.85 -10.25 -4.68
N GLU A 101 10.12 -9.41 -3.67
CA GLU A 101 10.29 -7.97 -3.91
C GLU A 101 11.61 -7.68 -4.63
N SER A 102 11.49 -7.08 -5.82
CA SER A 102 12.57 -6.81 -6.77
C SER A 102 13.07 -5.37 -6.78
N GLY A 103 12.37 -4.46 -6.09
CA GLY A 103 12.54 -3.01 -6.19
C GLY A 103 11.66 -2.37 -7.27
N VAL A 104 11.57 -1.04 -7.21
CA VAL A 104 10.78 -0.20 -8.13
C VAL A 104 11.72 0.61 -9.03
N LYS A 105 11.48 0.55 -10.33
CA LYS A 105 12.27 1.22 -11.37
C LYS A 105 11.85 2.69 -11.55
N ALA A 106 10.55 2.93 -11.59
CA ALA A 106 10.01 4.26 -11.78
C ALA A 106 8.56 4.36 -11.30
N VAL A 107 8.14 5.60 -11.07
CA VAL A 107 6.79 5.95 -10.63
C VAL A 107 6.29 7.17 -11.40
N THR A 108 5.01 7.15 -11.78
CA THR A 108 4.33 8.30 -12.40
C THR A 108 3.03 8.59 -11.65
N CYS A 109 2.78 9.85 -11.29
CA CYS A 109 1.55 10.29 -10.64
C CYS A 109 0.71 11.14 -11.60
N LEU A 110 -0.35 10.55 -12.15
CA LEU A 110 -1.30 11.23 -13.02
C LEU A 110 -2.44 11.85 -12.21
N HIS A 111 -3.01 12.94 -12.73
CA HIS A 111 -4.05 13.71 -12.06
C HIS A 111 -5.11 14.18 -13.07
N GLY A 112 -6.37 14.17 -12.65
CA GLY A 112 -7.48 14.64 -13.48
C GLY A 112 -7.62 13.86 -14.79
N ASN A 113 -7.86 14.55 -15.89
CA ASN A 113 -8.14 13.93 -17.20
C ASN A 113 -7.00 13.03 -17.71
N GLU A 114 -5.76 13.26 -17.29
CA GLU A 114 -4.62 12.40 -17.69
C GLU A 114 -4.76 10.97 -17.13
N VAL A 115 -5.46 10.79 -15.99
CA VAL A 115 -5.77 9.46 -15.46
C VAL A 115 -6.62 8.67 -16.46
N TRP A 116 -7.67 9.29 -17.00
CA TRP A 116 -8.58 8.64 -17.93
C TRP A 116 -7.93 8.37 -19.27
N LYS A 117 -7.19 9.34 -19.81
CA LYS A 117 -6.41 9.15 -21.05
C LYS A 117 -5.42 7.98 -20.93
N ALA A 118 -4.77 7.86 -19.78
CA ALA A 118 -3.84 6.75 -19.54
C ALA A 118 -4.54 5.39 -19.46
N GLY A 119 -5.76 5.33 -18.91
CA GLY A 119 -6.57 4.11 -18.92
C GLY A 119 -7.00 3.71 -20.33
N ASP A 120 -7.49 4.68 -21.10
CA ASP A 120 -7.89 4.49 -22.49
C ASP A 120 -6.70 4.08 -23.39
N ALA A 121 -5.49 4.52 -23.04
CA ALA A 121 -4.24 4.14 -23.69
C ALA A 121 -3.62 2.81 -23.16
N GLY A 122 -4.24 2.16 -22.16
CA GLY A 122 -3.77 0.88 -21.61
C GLY A 122 -2.53 0.98 -20.70
N HIS A 123 -2.23 2.16 -20.17
CA HIS A 123 -1.17 2.35 -19.17
C HIS A 123 -1.56 1.80 -17.78
N TRP A 124 -2.88 1.71 -17.52
CA TRP A 124 -3.47 0.89 -16.47
C TRP A 124 -4.70 0.16 -17.05
N SER A 125 -5.18 -0.88 -16.37
CA SER A 125 -6.21 -1.79 -16.91
C SER A 125 -7.62 -1.48 -16.41
N TRP A 126 -8.53 -1.20 -17.34
CA TRP A 126 -9.97 -1.12 -17.07
C TRP A 126 -10.54 -2.45 -16.55
N ASP A 127 -10.12 -3.58 -17.10
CA ASP A 127 -10.55 -4.91 -16.64
C ASP A 127 -10.16 -5.17 -15.18
N LEU A 128 -8.97 -4.73 -14.76
CA LEU A 128 -8.55 -4.84 -13.35
C LEU A 128 -9.36 -3.88 -12.46
N LEU A 129 -9.64 -2.67 -12.91
CA LEU A 129 -10.49 -1.74 -12.17
C LEU A 129 -11.90 -2.30 -11.98
N GLU A 130 -12.53 -2.84 -13.04
CA GLU A 130 -13.84 -3.48 -12.95
C GLU A 130 -13.83 -4.67 -11.98
N ALA A 131 -12.82 -5.54 -12.09
CA ALA A 131 -12.67 -6.67 -11.18
C ALA A 131 -12.50 -6.25 -9.72
N ALA A 132 -11.72 -5.18 -9.45
CA ALA A 132 -11.55 -4.62 -8.12
C ALA A 132 -12.88 -4.04 -7.59
N LEU A 133 -13.51 -3.15 -8.35
CA LEU A 133 -14.78 -2.51 -7.96
C LEU A 133 -15.92 -3.52 -7.78
N SER A 134 -15.91 -4.67 -8.47
CA SER A 134 -16.88 -5.76 -8.23
C SER A 134 -16.86 -6.32 -6.80
N ARG A 135 -15.84 -6.00 -6.01
CA ARG A 135 -15.70 -6.39 -4.60
C ARG A 135 -16.10 -5.29 -3.63
N SER A 136 -16.26 -4.06 -4.10
CA SER A 136 -16.60 -2.92 -3.27
C SER A 136 -18.06 -2.98 -2.84
N GLU A 137 -18.33 -2.56 -1.62
CA GLU A 137 -19.67 -2.44 -1.05
C GLU A 137 -20.17 -0.98 -1.10
N THR A 138 -19.34 -0.06 -1.59
CA THR A 138 -19.54 1.39 -1.53
C THR A 138 -19.49 2.04 -2.91
N VAL A 139 -19.52 1.27 -4.00
CA VAL A 139 -19.55 1.83 -5.36
C VAL A 139 -20.76 2.73 -5.52
N ASN A 140 -20.51 4.00 -5.85
CA ASN A 140 -21.55 4.96 -6.18
C ASN A 140 -22.08 4.65 -7.59
N PRO A 141 -23.40 4.48 -7.78
CA PRO A 141 -23.97 4.22 -9.11
C PRO A 141 -23.65 5.33 -10.12
N GLY A 142 -23.65 4.98 -11.41
CA GLY A 142 -23.40 5.91 -12.51
C GLY A 142 -21.99 5.81 -13.09
N ASP A 143 -21.67 6.71 -14.02
CA ASP A 143 -20.37 6.74 -14.69
C ASP A 143 -19.26 7.16 -13.70
N ILE A 144 -18.15 6.42 -13.69
CA ILE A 144 -17.00 6.71 -12.83
C ILE A 144 -16.40 8.09 -13.11
N ARG A 145 -16.37 8.55 -14.37
CA ARG A 145 -15.81 9.84 -14.77
C ARG A 145 -16.67 11.01 -14.30
N ASP A 146 -17.97 10.80 -14.21
CA ASP A 146 -18.91 11.79 -13.66
C ASP A 146 -18.89 11.78 -12.13
N ASN A 147 -18.72 10.62 -11.52
CA ASN A 147 -18.71 10.47 -10.08
C ASN A 147 -17.43 11.02 -9.43
N VAL A 148 -16.25 10.74 -9.99
CA VAL A 148 -14.99 11.09 -9.34
C VAL A 148 -14.74 12.60 -9.38
N GLY A 149 -14.54 13.19 -8.20
CA GLY A 149 -14.35 14.63 -8.03
C GLY A 149 -15.64 15.45 -8.08
N SER A 150 -16.81 14.81 -8.06
CA SER A 150 -18.11 15.50 -8.07
C SER A 150 -18.56 15.99 -6.69
N MET A 151 -17.98 15.45 -5.62
CA MET A 151 -18.41 15.72 -4.26
C MET A 151 -17.27 15.59 -3.24
N LYS A 152 -17.50 16.19 -2.07
CA LYS A 152 -16.65 16.02 -0.89
C LYS A 152 -16.73 14.58 -0.39
N VAL A 153 -15.60 14.04 0.04
CA VAL A 153 -15.50 12.71 0.63
C VAL A 153 -15.03 12.86 2.08
N ASN A 154 -15.87 12.45 3.03
CA ASN A 154 -15.65 12.70 4.46
C ASN A 154 -15.39 14.19 4.73
N ASN A 155 -14.24 14.52 5.32
CA ASN A 155 -13.82 15.89 5.60
C ASN A 155 -12.90 16.48 4.51
N TYR A 156 -12.75 15.79 3.37
CA TYR A 156 -11.91 16.22 2.26
C TYR A 156 -12.75 16.92 1.19
N LEU A 157 -12.15 17.93 0.55
CA LEU A 157 -12.75 18.58 -0.61
C LEU A 157 -12.88 17.60 -1.78
N GLU A 158 -13.76 17.94 -2.71
CA GLU A 158 -13.83 17.29 -4.01
C GLU A 158 -12.44 17.21 -4.64
N THR A 159 -12.01 16.00 -4.95
CA THR A 159 -10.65 15.71 -5.43
C THR A 159 -10.77 14.97 -6.76
N PRO A 160 -10.18 15.47 -7.85
CA PRO A 160 -10.20 14.78 -9.13
C PRO A 160 -9.43 13.45 -9.05
N PRO A 161 -9.57 12.55 -10.05
CA PRO A 161 -8.91 11.25 -10.01
C PRO A 161 -7.39 11.40 -9.91
N LEU A 162 -6.76 10.49 -9.19
CA LEU A 162 -5.31 10.31 -9.13
C LEU A 162 -4.94 8.88 -9.51
N ALA A 163 -3.85 8.72 -10.24
CA ALA A 163 -3.29 7.40 -10.55
C ALA A 163 -1.79 7.37 -10.25
N PHE A 164 -1.34 6.39 -9.46
CA PHE A 164 0.07 6.09 -9.29
C PHE A 164 0.40 4.88 -10.14
N LEU A 165 1.17 5.09 -11.21
CA LEU A 165 1.67 4.03 -12.08
C LEU A 165 3.07 3.63 -11.59
N ILE A 166 3.24 2.36 -11.27
CA ILE A 166 4.44 1.80 -10.65
C ILE A 166 5.05 0.77 -11.62
N GLU A 167 6.30 0.99 -11.99
CA GLU A 167 7.09 0.06 -12.79
C GLU A 167 8.04 -0.71 -11.87
N TYR A 168 7.79 -2.00 -11.66
CA TYR A 168 8.71 -2.85 -10.88
C TYR A 168 9.92 -3.28 -11.72
N ALA A 169 11.03 -3.57 -11.06
CA ALA A 169 12.29 -3.93 -11.72
C ALA A 169 12.19 -5.22 -12.55
N ASP A 170 11.31 -6.14 -12.17
CA ASP A 170 11.05 -7.41 -12.87
C ASP A 170 10.09 -7.30 -14.06
N GLY A 171 9.58 -6.11 -14.35
CA GLY A 171 8.63 -5.84 -15.44
C GLY A 171 7.16 -5.96 -15.04
N THR A 172 6.86 -6.37 -13.81
CA THR A 172 5.52 -6.30 -13.25
C THR A 172 5.05 -4.84 -13.18
N ARG A 173 3.74 -4.62 -13.33
CA ARG A 173 3.12 -3.29 -13.19
C ARG A 173 2.22 -3.24 -11.95
N GLY A 174 2.16 -2.06 -11.34
CA GLY A 174 1.24 -1.77 -10.25
C GLY A 174 0.53 -0.44 -10.48
N THR A 175 -0.75 -0.37 -10.11
CA THR A 175 -1.54 0.85 -10.19
C THR A 175 -2.26 1.11 -8.87
N VAL A 176 -2.23 2.35 -8.38
CA VAL A 176 -3.14 2.83 -7.33
C VAL A 176 -4.02 3.92 -7.93
N LEU A 177 -5.34 3.74 -7.88
CA LEU A 177 -6.33 4.73 -8.28
C LEU A 177 -7.04 5.29 -7.05
N LEU A 178 -7.04 6.62 -6.88
CA LEU A 178 -7.86 7.30 -5.88
C LEU A 178 -9.06 7.94 -6.57
N LEU A 179 -10.24 7.37 -6.32
CA LEU A 179 -11.48 7.59 -7.05
C LEU A 179 -12.53 8.25 -6.13
N ASN A 180 -12.15 9.40 -5.57
CA ASN A 180 -12.96 10.18 -4.63
C ASN A 180 -14.35 10.50 -5.17
N GLY A 181 -15.40 9.99 -4.52
CA GLY A 181 -16.81 10.18 -4.94
C GLY A 181 -17.40 8.98 -5.67
N HIS A 182 -16.57 8.01 -6.09
CA HIS A 182 -17.04 6.78 -6.72
C HIS A 182 -16.94 5.55 -5.81
N VAL A 183 -15.96 5.49 -4.90
CA VAL A 183 -15.79 4.36 -3.97
C VAL A 183 -15.29 4.88 -2.63
N LEU A 184 -15.63 4.21 -1.53
CA LEU A 184 -15.15 4.48 -0.16
C LEU A 184 -14.48 3.24 0.47
N ASP A 185 -14.15 2.26 -0.36
CA ASP A 185 -13.44 1.02 -0.03
C ASP A 185 -12.03 1.02 -0.62
N PHE A 186 -11.19 0.08 -0.15
CA PHE A 186 -9.96 -0.32 -0.83
C PHE A 186 -10.13 -1.70 -1.45
N THR A 187 -10.13 -1.78 -2.77
CA THR A 187 -10.30 -3.03 -3.51
C THR A 187 -9.10 -3.32 -4.40
N PHE A 188 -8.74 -4.58 -4.49
CA PHE A 188 -7.60 -5.09 -5.24
C PHE A 188 -8.06 -5.96 -6.40
N ALA A 189 -7.32 -5.89 -7.50
CA ALA A 189 -7.32 -6.93 -8.51
C ALA A 189 -5.91 -7.16 -9.09
N ALA A 190 -5.63 -8.36 -9.56
CA ALA A 190 -4.41 -8.68 -10.29
C ALA A 190 -4.62 -9.65 -11.43
N LYS A 191 -3.81 -9.47 -12.47
CA LYS A 191 -3.65 -10.38 -13.59
C LYS A 191 -2.52 -11.37 -13.28
N LEU A 192 -2.86 -12.65 -13.24
CA LEU A 192 -1.90 -13.74 -13.17
C LEU A 192 -1.72 -14.33 -14.57
N ARG A 193 -0.48 -14.61 -14.97
CA ARG A 193 -0.17 -15.24 -16.24
C ARG A 193 -0.87 -16.60 -16.34
N GLY A 194 -1.58 -16.83 -17.44
CA GLY A 194 -2.31 -18.07 -17.69
C GLY A 194 -3.73 -18.10 -17.14
N GLU A 195 -4.10 -17.16 -16.27
CA GLU A 195 -5.47 -17.05 -15.74
C GLU A 195 -6.32 -16.13 -16.62
N SER A 196 -7.51 -16.58 -17.01
CA SER A 196 -8.40 -15.77 -17.87
C SER A 196 -9.06 -14.63 -17.10
N LYS A 197 -9.40 -14.84 -15.82
CA LYS A 197 -10.08 -13.86 -14.96
C LYS A 197 -9.11 -13.27 -13.93
N PRO A 198 -9.15 -11.96 -13.65
CA PRO A 198 -8.40 -11.38 -12.55
C PRO A 198 -8.80 -11.99 -11.20
N VAL A 199 -7.82 -12.16 -10.32
CA VAL A 199 -8.09 -12.39 -8.89
C VAL A 199 -8.37 -11.04 -8.24
N SER A 200 -9.28 -11.00 -7.26
CA SER A 200 -9.71 -9.72 -6.67
C SER A 200 -10.22 -9.90 -5.24
N CYS A 201 -10.01 -8.89 -4.38
CA CYS A 201 -10.58 -8.84 -3.05
C CYS A 201 -10.82 -7.39 -2.55
N LEU A 202 -11.71 -7.24 -1.58
CA LEU A 202 -11.91 -6.05 -0.76
C LEU A 202 -11.05 -6.14 0.49
N PHE A 203 -10.35 -5.06 0.87
CA PHE A 203 -9.76 -4.89 2.19
C PHE A 203 -10.82 -4.32 3.14
N ARG A 204 -11.19 -5.08 4.17
CA ARG A 204 -12.30 -4.72 5.06
C ARG A 204 -11.87 -3.68 6.08
N LEU A 205 -12.46 -2.49 6.00
CA LEU A 205 -12.25 -1.39 6.95
C LEU A 205 -13.62 -0.87 7.46
N PRO A 206 -14.34 -1.62 8.31
CA PRO A 206 -15.64 -1.18 8.82
C PRO A 206 -15.55 0.18 9.51
N GLN A 207 -16.44 1.11 9.13
CA GLN A 207 -16.54 2.42 9.76
C GLN A 207 -17.00 2.31 11.23
N PRO A 208 -16.74 3.31 12.08
CA PRO A 208 -17.27 3.35 13.44
C PRO A 208 -18.82 3.31 13.50
N PRO A 209 -19.42 2.70 14.53
CA PRO A 209 -18.78 1.92 15.58
C PRO A 209 -18.36 0.54 15.05
N GLY A 210 -17.09 0.17 15.25
CA GLY A 210 -16.55 -1.05 14.66
C GLY A 210 -15.04 -0.95 14.56
N ALA A 211 -14.52 -0.25 13.54
CA ALA A 211 -13.10 0.02 13.31
C ALA A 211 -12.12 -1.13 13.63
N ARG A 212 -12.60 -2.39 13.56
CA ARG A 212 -11.88 -3.61 13.99
C ARG A 212 -10.66 -3.93 13.15
N PHE A 213 -10.48 -3.23 12.04
CA PHE A 213 -9.23 -3.25 11.29
C PHE A 213 -8.03 -2.81 12.14
N PHE A 214 -8.23 -2.06 13.24
CA PHE A 214 -7.18 -1.82 14.22
C PHE A 214 -6.89 -3.04 15.09
N ASP A 215 -7.88 -3.87 15.42
CA ASP A 215 -7.67 -5.13 16.16
C ASP A 215 -6.70 -6.04 15.38
N ALA A 216 -6.85 -6.10 14.06
CA ALA A 216 -5.94 -6.81 13.17
C ALA A 216 -4.48 -6.33 13.30
N LEU A 217 -4.27 -5.03 13.45
CA LEU A 217 -2.94 -4.46 13.69
C LEU A 217 -2.45 -4.76 15.11
N VAL A 218 -3.31 -4.63 16.11
CA VAL A 218 -2.98 -4.89 17.52
C VAL A 218 -2.53 -6.35 17.72
N VAL A 219 -3.18 -7.32 17.10
CA VAL A 219 -2.75 -8.74 17.15
C VAL A 219 -1.30 -8.91 16.67
N GLN A 220 -0.89 -8.14 15.66
CA GLN A 220 0.47 -8.19 15.13
C GLN A 220 1.46 -7.43 16.02
N LEU A 221 1.02 -6.34 16.65
CA LEU A 221 1.81 -5.59 17.63
C LEU A 221 2.07 -6.40 18.89
N GLU A 222 1.08 -7.12 19.41
CA GLU A 222 1.23 -7.97 20.59
C GLU A 222 2.32 -9.03 20.36
N LYS A 223 2.25 -9.75 19.23
CA LYS A 223 3.29 -10.70 18.82
C LYS A 223 4.66 -10.04 18.74
N PHE A 224 4.74 -8.85 18.13
CA PHE A 224 5.98 -8.10 17.98
C PHE A 224 6.60 -7.70 19.33
N PHE A 225 5.80 -7.18 20.26
CA PHE A 225 6.30 -6.76 21.57
C PHE A 225 6.62 -7.95 22.48
N GLU A 226 5.90 -9.05 22.37
CA GLU A 226 6.15 -10.27 23.15
C GLU A 226 7.44 -10.99 22.70
N THR A 227 7.64 -11.12 21.38
CA THR A 227 8.77 -11.88 20.81
C THR A 227 9.99 -11.02 20.53
N GLY A 228 9.81 -9.71 20.32
CA GLY A 228 10.85 -8.85 19.77
C GLY A 228 11.12 -9.09 18.28
N GLU A 229 10.26 -9.82 17.57
CA GLU A 229 10.40 -10.13 16.15
C GLU A 229 9.24 -9.54 15.34
N ALA A 230 9.55 -8.78 14.28
CA ALA A 230 8.52 -8.20 13.43
C ALA A 230 7.84 -9.30 12.59
N PRO A 231 6.50 -9.39 12.56
CA PRO A 231 5.79 -10.47 11.86
C PRO A 231 5.87 -10.36 10.33
N TYR A 232 6.36 -9.23 9.82
CA TYR A 232 6.56 -8.96 8.40
C TYR A 232 7.75 -8.00 8.21
N PRO A 233 8.38 -7.97 7.03
CA PRO A 233 9.57 -7.17 6.77
C PRO A 233 9.28 -5.67 6.84
N VAL A 234 10.04 -4.93 7.64
CA VAL A 234 9.93 -3.46 7.72
C VAL A 234 10.38 -2.79 6.42
N GLU A 235 11.20 -3.49 5.62
CA GLU A 235 11.60 -3.10 4.27
C GLU A 235 10.40 -2.91 3.33
N ARG A 236 9.26 -3.59 3.57
CA ARG A 236 8.00 -3.30 2.86
C ARG A 236 7.59 -1.85 3.03
N THR A 237 7.49 -1.38 4.26
CA THR A 237 7.09 0.00 4.54
C THR A 237 8.18 1.01 4.11
N LEU A 238 9.46 0.62 4.13
CA LEU A 238 10.53 1.42 3.53
C LEU A 238 10.27 1.64 2.03
N LEU A 239 9.95 0.58 1.29
CA LEU A 239 9.66 0.66 -0.13
C LEU A 239 8.38 1.48 -0.41
N THR A 240 7.30 1.23 0.34
CA THR A 240 6.07 2.05 0.29
C THR A 240 6.38 3.54 0.49
N THR A 241 7.22 3.86 1.49
CA THR A 241 7.64 5.24 1.77
C THR A 241 8.40 5.86 0.60
N GLY A 242 9.32 5.10 0.00
CA GLY A 242 10.09 5.54 -1.16
C GLY A 242 9.24 5.74 -2.42
N ILE A 243 8.28 4.85 -2.67
CA ILE A 243 7.31 4.99 -3.76
C ILE A 243 6.48 6.26 -3.55
N LEU A 244 5.97 6.50 -2.34
CA LEU A 244 5.17 7.69 -2.05
C LEU A 244 5.99 8.99 -2.23
N ASP A 245 7.24 9.03 -1.79
CA ASP A 245 8.15 10.16 -2.06
C ASP A 245 8.27 10.42 -3.58
N ALA A 246 8.48 9.36 -4.38
CA ALA A 246 8.52 9.46 -5.83
C ALA A 246 7.18 9.91 -6.46
N VAL A 247 6.04 9.45 -5.93
CA VAL A 247 4.70 9.93 -6.30
C VAL A 247 4.59 11.43 -6.07
N MET A 248 5.00 11.92 -4.91
CA MET A 248 4.91 13.35 -4.57
C MET A 248 5.80 14.20 -5.49
N ARG A 249 7.01 13.72 -5.81
CA ARG A 249 7.90 14.36 -6.79
C ARG A 249 7.30 14.38 -8.19
N SER A 250 6.69 13.27 -8.62
CA SER A 250 6.03 13.19 -9.93
C SER A 250 4.83 14.14 -10.01
N HIS A 251 4.00 14.16 -8.97
CA HIS A 251 2.83 15.04 -8.87
C HIS A 251 3.23 16.52 -8.92
N GLN A 252 4.24 16.92 -8.13
CA GLN A 252 4.76 18.29 -8.14
C GLN A 252 5.28 18.72 -9.52
N ARG A 253 5.78 17.78 -10.31
CA ARG A 253 6.30 18.00 -11.68
C ARG A 253 5.22 17.84 -12.77
N GLY A 254 3.94 17.82 -12.41
CA GLY A 254 2.85 17.71 -13.38
C GLY A 254 2.69 16.32 -14.00
N GLY A 255 3.05 15.26 -13.27
CA GLY A 255 2.91 13.88 -13.71
C GLY A 255 4.04 13.36 -14.57
N VAL A 256 5.23 13.97 -14.47
CA VAL A 256 6.44 13.46 -15.11
C VAL A 256 6.88 12.13 -14.46
N ARG A 257 7.25 11.15 -15.28
CA ARG A 257 7.84 9.88 -14.83
C ARG A 257 9.11 10.14 -14.02
N VAL A 258 9.17 9.57 -12.82
CA VAL A 258 10.31 9.70 -11.89
C VAL A 258 11.01 8.36 -11.81
N GLU A 259 12.29 8.34 -12.20
CA GLU A 259 13.15 7.17 -11.97
C GLU A 259 13.54 7.07 -10.50
N THR A 260 13.67 5.83 -10.03
CA THR A 260 13.90 5.52 -8.61
C THR A 260 15.05 4.53 -8.44
N PRO A 261 16.27 4.83 -8.91
CA PRO A 261 17.42 3.94 -8.75
C PRO A 261 17.68 3.57 -7.28
N GLU A 262 17.36 4.47 -6.35
CA GLU A 262 17.47 4.26 -4.91
C GLU A 262 16.54 3.16 -4.36
N LEU A 263 15.48 2.80 -5.08
CA LEU A 263 14.50 1.77 -4.69
C LEU A 263 14.81 0.39 -5.27
N LEU A 264 15.76 0.27 -6.22
CA LEU A 264 16.15 -1.01 -6.81
C LEU A 264 16.90 -1.95 -5.84
N GLU A 265 17.46 -1.37 -4.78
CA GLU A 265 18.20 -2.08 -3.74
C GLU A 265 17.31 -2.57 -2.59
N VAL A 266 16.03 -2.18 -2.56
CA VAL A 266 15.09 -2.62 -1.51
C VAL A 266 14.53 -3.96 -1.91
N ARG A 267 15.13 -5.03 -1.39
CA ARG A 267 14.74 -6.42 -1.63
C ARG A 267 14.46 -7.12 -0.31
N TYR A 268 13.43 -7.94 -0.30
CA TYR A 268 13.08 -8.78 0.83
C TYR A 268 12.18 -9.93 0.38
N THR A 269 12.02 -10.94 1.23
CA THR A 269 11.11 -12.06 0.99
C THR A 269 9.82 -11.83 1.76
N ALA A 270 8.69 -11.94 1.07
CA ALA A 270 7.38 -11.88 1.72
C ALA A 270 7.23 -13.06 2.70
N PRO A 271 6.61 -12.86 3.88
CA PRO A 271 6.38 -13.94 4.82
C PRO A 271 5.39 -14.97 4.24
N ALA A 272 5.53 -16.24 4.64
CA ALA A 272 4.63 -17.29 4.17
C ALA A 272 3.16 -16.98 4.51
N ASP A 273 2.91 -16.58 5.76
CA ASP A 273 1.66 -15.99 6.22
C ASP A 273 1.77 -14.46 6.17
N SER A 274 0.90 -13.81 5.38
CA SER A 274 0.87 -12.33 5.31
C SER A 274 0.34 -11.67 6.59
N GLY A 275 -0.13 -12.47 7.56
CA GLY A 275 -0.59 -12.01 8.86
C GLY A 275 -1.96 -11.35 8.82
N PHE A 276 -2.66 -11.43 7.68
CA PHE A 276 -4.02 -10.91 7.57
C PHE A 276 -5.01 -11.79 8.33
N LEU A 277 -6.00 -11.15 8.95
CA LEU A 277 -7.05 -11.89 9.66
C LEU A 277 -7.96 -12.64 8.67
N ARG A 278 -8.29 -13.88 9.03
CA ARG A 278 -9.15 -14.80 8.27
C ARG A 278 -10.41 -15.09 9.09
N GLY A 279 -11.52 -15.39 8.42
CA GLY A 279 -12.80 -15.66 9.08
C GLY A 279 -13.72 -14.43 9.13
N ASN A 280 -14.76 -14.50 9.96
CA ASN A 280 -15.73 -13.40 10.09
C ASN A 280 -15.18 -12.34 11.06
N ILE A 281 -15.35 -11.07 10.71
CA ILE A 281 -14.95 -9.93 11.56
C ILE A 281 -15.69 -9.90 12.90
N ALA A 282 -16.86 -10.54 12.99
CA ALA A 282 -17.63 -10.66 14.23
C ALA A 282 -17.08 -11.70 15.20
N ASP A 283 -16.23 -12.63 14.74
CA ASP A 283 -15.71 -13.74 15.56
C ASP A 283 -14.47 -13.36 16.39
N PHE A 284 -13.94 -12.14 16.20
CA PHE A 284 -12.76 -11.61 16.88
C PHE A 284 -13.12 -10.66 18.03
#